data_AF-A0A947NTX1-F1
#
_entry.id   AF-A0A947NTX1-F1
#
_cell.length_a   1.000
_cell.length_b   1.000
_cell.length_c   1.000
_cell.angle_alpha   90.00
_cell.angle_beta   90.00
_cell.angle_gamma   90.00
#
_symmetry.space_group_name_H-M   'P 1'
#
loop_
_entity.id
_entity.type
_entity.pdbx_description
1 polymer ?
#
loop_
_entity_poly.entity_id
_entity_poly.type
_entity_poly.pdbx_seq_one_letter_code
_entity_poly.pdbx_strand_id
1 'polypeptide(L)'
;MKKRGFTLIELLIVIAILGILVALILPRFSDVREDANKKVCIANLRGLAAAMATYEAKTNNPGNWGVNSDPELLVTWEFIAAEPYCPNDVAKANPYTLVVAVSPEPAKAICPFGPDGDGTLATHDWP
;
A
#
# COMPACT_ATOMS: atom_id res chain seq x y z
N MET A 1 55.06 17.16 2.22
CA MET A 1 53.97 16.18 2.01
C MET A 1 53.50 16.28 0.56
N LYS A 2 53.72 15.25 -0.26
CA LYS A 2 53.38 15.27 -1.70
C LYS A 2 51.89 14.99 -1.86
N LYS A 3 51.08 16.02 -2.16
CA LYS A 3 49.66 15.83 -2.49
C LYS A 3 49.57 15.12 -3.84
N ARG A 4 48.99 13.91 -3.88
CA ARG A 4 48.60 13.25 -5.13
C ARG A 4 47.39 14.02 -5.68
N GLY A 5 47.57 14.67 -6.82
CA GLY A 5 46.47 15.30 -7.56
C GLY A 5 45.72 14.24 -8.34
N PHE A 6 44.40 14.37 -8.39
CA PHE A 6 43.53 13.52 -9.21
C PHE A 6 43.76 13.85 -10.69
N THR A 7 43.98 12.87 -11.54
CA THR A 7 44.12 13.12 -12.97
C THR A 7 42.74 13.28 -13.61
N LEU A 8 42.64 14.15 -14.63
CA LEU A 8 41.38 14.33 -15.38
C LEU A 8 40.88 13.02 -15.99
N ILE A 9 41.80 12.14 -16.39
CA ILE A 9 41.47 10.84 -16.98
C ILE A 9 40.89 9.86 -15.95
N GLU A 10 41.39 9.85 -14.71
CA GLU A 10 40.78 9.06 -13.63
C GLU A 10 39.33 9.48 -13.40
N LEU A 11 39.02 10.79 -13.46
CA LEU A 11 37.64 11.27 -13.31
C LEU A 11 36.76 10.84 -14.48
N LEU A 12 37.28 10.96 -15.70
CA LEU A 12 36.55 10.66 -16.92
C LEU A 12 36.11 9.19 -16.99
N ILE A 13 36.99 8.27 -16.61
CA ILE A 13 36.67 6.83 -16.63
C ILE A 13 35.60 6.51 -15.57
N VAL A 14 35.65 7.14 -14.40
CA VAL A 14 34.69 6.91 -13.33
C VAL A 14 33.28 7.32 -13.76
N ILE A 15 33.12 8.51 -14.34
CA ILE A 15 31.78 8.96 -14.80
C ILE A 15 31.27 8.09 -15.96
N ALA A 16 32.17 7.59 -16.82
CA ALA A 16 31.80 6.69 -17.90
C ALA A 16 31.26 5.36 -17.36
N ILE A 17 31.92 4.75 -16.38
CA ILE A 17 31.46 3.50 -15.76
C ILE A 17 30.16 3.72 -14.97
N LEU A 18 30.04 4.82 -14.21
CA LEU A 18 28.81 5.16 -13.50
C LEU A 18 27.61 5.33 -14.45
N GLY A 19 27.81 5.94 -15.62
CA GLY A 19 26.77 6.07 -16.64
C GLY A 19 26.26 4.74 -17.16
N ILE A 20 27.15 3.77 -17.42
CA ILE A 20 26.79 2.43 -17.87
C ILE A 20 25.97 1.70 -16.80
N LEU A 21 26.40 1.76 -15.53
CA LEU A 21 25.69 1.11 -14.43
C LEU A 21 24.27 1.66 -14.25
N VAL A 22 24.11 3.00 -14.27
CA VAL A 22 22.81 3.65 -14.13
C VAL A 22 21.88 3.30 -15.30
N ALA A 23 22.40 3.26 -16.53
CA ALA A 23 21.61 2.91 -17.72
C ALA A 23 20.99 1.51 -17.65
N LEU A 24 21.68 0.55 -17.01
CA LEU A 24 21.17 -0.81 -16.80
C LEU A 24 20.16 -0.91 -15.65
N ILE A 25 20.31 -0.06 -14.62
CA ILE A 25 19.48 -0.10 -13.40
C ILE A 25 18.14 0.63 -13.60
N LEU A 26 18.14 1.77 -14.28
CA LEU A 26 16.94 2.62 -14.45
C LEU A 26 15.69 1.90 -14.99
N PRO A 27 15.74 1.07 -16.05
CA PRO A 27 14.53 0.44 -16.59
C PRO A 27 13.87 -0.54 -15.62
N ARG A 28 14.62 -1.10 -14.66
CA ARG A 28 14.07 -2.01 -13.64
C ARG A 28 13.40 -1.28 -12.48
N PHE A 29 13.61 0.02 -12.33
CA PHE A 29 13.14 0.77 -11.17
C PHE A 29 11.64 1.06 -11.20
N SER A 30 11.02 1.16 -12.38
CA SER A 30 9.57 1.36 -12.54
C SER A 30 8.77 0.20 -11.95
N ASP A 31 9.16 -1.03 -12.29
CA ASP A 31 8.43 -2.26 -11.93
C ASP A 31 8.50 -2.50 -10.42
N VAL A 32 9.64 -2.18 -9.80
CA VAL A 32 9.86 -2.30 -8.36
C VAL A 32 8.96 -1.35 -7.58
N ARG A 33 8.74 -0.13 -8.09
CA ARG A 33 7.86 0.84 -7.43
C ARG A 33 6.41 0.38 -7.47
N GLU A 34 5.97 -0.16 -8.60
CA GLU A 34 4.62 -0.69 -8.75
C GLU A 34 4.40 -1.87 -7.79
N ASP A 35 5.33 -2.83 -7.75
CA ASP A 35 5.27 -3.98 -6.84
C ASP A 35 5.33 -3.56 -5.36
N ALA A 36 6.13 -2.55 -5.01
CA ALA A 36 6.15 -1.98 -3.66
C ALA A 36 4.81 -1.35 -3.29
N ASN A 37 4.21 -0.56 -4.19
CA ASN A 37 2.90 0.04 -3.97
C ASN A 37 1.81 -1.01 -3.78
N LYS A 38 1.84 -2.09 -4.57
CA LYS A 38 0.91 -3.22 -4.45
C LYS A 38 1.03 -3.89 -3.09
N LYS A 39 2.25 -4.20 -2.64
CA LYS A 39 2.51 -4.81 -1.33
C LYS A 39 2.01 -3.94 -0.18
N VAL A 40 2.23 -2.63 -0.24
CA VAL A 40 1.74 -1.69 0.79
C VAL A 40 0.22 -1.64 0.77
N CYS A 41 -0.41 -1.56 -0.40
CA CYS A 41 -1.86 -1.59 -0.55
C CYS A 41 -2.47 -2.86 0.08
N ILE A 42 -1.92 -4.04 -0.23
CA ILE A 42 -2.36 -5.32 0.34
C ILE A 42 -2.17 -5.35 1.85
N ALA A 43 -1.05 -4.84 2.37
CA ALA A 43 -0.81 -4.76 3.81
C ALA A 43 -1.84 -3.89 4.52
N ASN A 44 -2.19 -2.73 3.95
CA ASN A 44 -3.24 -1.85 4.46
C ASN A 44 -4.61 -2.55 4.48
N LEU A 45 -4.97 -3.23 3.37
CA LEU A 45 -6.21 -4.01 3.28
C LEU A 45 -6.27 -5.11 4.34
N ARG A 46 -5.15 -5.80 4.61
CA ARG A 46 -5.08 -6.82 5.67
C ARG A 46 -5.27 -6.21 7.05
N GLY A 47 -4.68 -5.04 7.29
CA GLY A 47 -4.85 -4.28 8.53
C GLY A 47 -6.31 -3.89 8.75
N LEU A 48 -6.98 -3.40 7.71
CA LEU A 48 -8.41 -3.06 7.74
C LEU A 48 -9.28 -4.30 7.95
N ALA A 49 -9.01 -5.41 7.26
CA ALA A 49 -9.75 -6.67 7.45
C ALA A 49 -9.64 -7.19 8.89
N ALA A 50 -8.45 -7.12 9.49
CA ALA A 50 -8.24 -7.52 10.89
C ALA A 50 -8.95 -6.57 11.87
N ALA A 51 -8.89 -5.26 11.62
CA ALA A 51 -9.64 -4.27 12.39
C ALA A 51 -11.16 -4.50 12.26
N MET A 52 -11.61 -4.95 11.08
CA MET A 52 -12.99 -5.35 10.89
C MET A 52 -13.36 -6.56 11.76
N ALA A 53 -12.64 -7.66 11.65
CA ALA A 53 -12.91 -8.85 12.45
C ALA A 53 -12.94 -8.55 13.97
N THR A 54 -12.04 -7.69 14.46
CA THR A 54 -12.01 -7.33 15.90
C THR A 54 -13.20 -6.50 16.35
N TYR A 55 -13.70 -5.58 15.52
CA TYR A 55 -14.95 -4.86 15.81
C TYR A 55 -16.16 -5.79 15.80
N GLU A 56 -16.28 -6.69 14.81
CA GLU A 56 -17.40 -7.64 14.75
C GLU A 56 -17.43 -8.52 15.98
N ALA A 57 -16.26 -9.01 16.40
CA ALA A 57 -16.11 -9.78 17.62
C ALA A 57 -16.47 -8.98 18.88
N LYS A 58 -16.10 -7.69 18.95
CA LYS A 58 -16.38 -6.83 20.11
C LYS A 58 -17.86 -6.41 20.19
N THR A 59 -18.50 -6.19 19.05
CA THR A 59 -19.88 -5.67 18.96
C THR A 59 -20.93 -6.77 18.81
N ASN A 60 -20.51 -8.01 18.55
CA ASN A 60 -21.38 -9.14 18.25
C ASN A 60 -22.38 -8.82 17.12
N ASN A 61 -21.94 -8.01 16.15
CA ASN A 61 -22.77 -7.48 15.08
C ASN A 61 -22.08 -7.66 13.72
N PRO A 62 -21.95 -8.90 13.24
CA PRO A 62 -21.23 -9.22 12.02
C PRO A 62 -21.86 -8.52 10.80
N GLY A 63 -21.04 -7.89 9.96
CA GLY A 63 -21.50 -7.26 8.73
C GLY A 63 -22.20 -5.90 8.88
N ASN A 64 -22.32 -5.32 10.08
CA ASN A 64 -22.97 -4.02 10.28
C ASN A 64 -21.98 -2.83 10.28
N TRP A 65 -21.31 -2.64 9.15
CA TRP A 65 -20.30 -1.61 8.91
C TRP A 65 -20.83 -0.32 8.31
N GLY A 66 -22.13 -0.25 7.98
CA GLY A 66 -22.66 0.77 7.09
C GLY A 66 -22.26 0.49 5.62
N VAL A 67 -23.18 0.68 4.68
CA VAL A 67 -22.89 0.47 3.25
C VAL A 67 -21.84 1.47 2.77
N ASN A 68 -20.75 0.98 2.18
CA ASN A 68 -19.66 1.79 1.60
C ASN A 68 -19.13 2.84 2.59
N SER A 69 -18.71 2.39 3.77
CA SER A 69 -18.16 3.26 4.80
C SER A 69 -16.67 3.45 4.64
N ASP A 70 -16.22 4.67 4.91
CA ASP A 70 -14.80 4.94 5.07
C ASP A 70 -14.32 4.37 6.42
N PRO A 71 -13.03 3.99 6.56
CA PRO A 71 -12.47 3.41 7.78
C PRO A 71 -12.42 4.37 8.98
N GLU A 72 -13.02 5.56 8.89
CA GLU A 72 -13.07 6.56 9.97
C GLU A 72 -13.71 5.98 11.24
N LEU A 73 -14.69 5.08 11.09
CA LEU A 73 -15.30 4.37 12.21
C LEU A 73 -14.30 3.48 12.96
N LEU A 74 -13.34 2.88 12.26
CA LEU A 74 -12.29 2.07 12.90
C LEU A 74 -11.29 2.95 13.66
N VAL A 75 -11.07 4.19 13.21
CA VAL A 75 -10.21 5.15 13.92
C VAL A 75 -10.92 5.68 15.16
N THR A 76 -12.15 6.14 15.01
CA THR A 76 -12.93 6.75 16.10
C THR A 76 -13.21 5.78 17.25
N TRP A 77 -13.26 4.48 16.96
CA TRP A 77 -13.42 3.41 17.95
C TRP A 77 -12.08 2.75 18.37
N GLU A 78 -10.95 3.34 17.97
CA GLU A 78 -9.58 2.95 18.32
C GLU A 78 -9.15 1.53 17.90
N PHE A 79 -9.75 0.97 16.85
CA PHE A 79 -9.31 -0.31 16.26
C PHE A 79 -8.08 -0.14 15.37
N ILE A 80 -7.89 1.05 14.79
CA ILE A 80 -6.69 1.45 14.06
C ILE A 80 -6.27 2.85 14.51
N ALA A 81 -4.96 3.13 14.48
CA ALA A 81 -4.42 4.40 14.98
C ALA A 81 -4.65 5.59 14.02
N ALA A 82 -4.74 5.31 12.72
CA ALA A 82 -4.97 6.30 11.68
C ALA A 82 -5.50 5.59 10.43
N GLU A 83 -6.20 6.32 9.57
CA GLU A 83 -6.63 5.78 8.30
C GLU A 83 -5.43 5.51 7.38
N PRO A 84 -5.32 4.31 6.79
CA PRO A 84 -4.31 4.04 5.79
C PRO A 84 -4.62 4.81 4.50
N TYR A 85 -3.59 5.27 3.80
CA TYR A 85 -3.73 5.86 2.47
C TYR A 85 -3.34 4.87 1.37
N CYS A 86 -4.01 4.94 0.21
CA CYS A 86 -3.70 4.11 -0.96
C CYS A 86 -2.38 4.64 -1.58
N PRO A 87 -1.32 3.82 -1.78
CA PRO A 87 -0.03 4.29 -2.32
C PRO A 87 -0.10 4.84 -3.75
N ASN A 88 -1.15 4.44 -4.48
CA ASN A 88 -1.44 4.93 -5.82
C ASN A 88 -2.24 6.24 -5.80
N ASP A 89 -2.78 6.66 -4.65
CA ASP A 89 -3.38 7.99 -4.49
C ASP A 89 -2.33 9.01 -4.03
N VAL A 90 -1.75 9.69 -5.01
CA VAL A 90 -0.77 10.77 -4.75
C VAL A 90 -1.39 11.97 -4.03
N ALA A 91 -2.71 12.17 -4.13
CA ALA A 91 -3.41 13.26 -3.46
C ALA A 91 -3.86 12.89 -2.05
N LYS A 92 -3.87 11.59 -1.70
CA LYS A 92 -4.41 11.06 -0.44
C LYS A 92 -5.84 11.57 -0.18
N ALA A 93 -6.60 11.77 -1.24
CA ALA A 93 -7.92 12.36 -1.19
C ALA A 93 -9.02 11.30 -1.05
N ASN A 94 -8.71 10.05 -1.41
CA ASN A 94 -9.68 8.97 -1.46
C ASN A 94 -9.31 7.91 -0.40
N PRO A 95 -10.20 7.66 0.57
CA PRO A 95 -10.01 6.60 1.57
C PRO A 95 -10.27 5.22 0.98
N TYR A 96 -9.93 4.18 1.76
CA TYR A 96 -10.39 2.82 1.49
C TYR A 96 -11.90 2.72 1.74
N THR A 97 -12.59 1.85 1.00
CA THR A 97 -14.03 1.63 1.21
C THR A 97 -14.26 0.28 1.88
N LEU A 98 -15.04 0.27 2.96
CA LEU A 98 -15.52 -0.92 3.63
C LEU A 98 -16.91 -1.26 3.10
N VAL A 99 -17.08 -2.48 2.63
CA VAL A 99 -18.35 -2.98 2.10
C VAL A 99 -18.89 -4.03 3.05
N VAL A 100 -20.13 -3.83 3.47
CA VAL A 100 -20.88 -4.76 4.33
C VAL A 100 -21.06 -6.12 3.66
N ALA A 101 -21.19 -7.16 4.47
CA ALA A 101 -21.59 -8.47 3.98
C ALA A 101 -23.03 -8.40 3.44
N VAL A 102 -23.22 -8.70 2.15
CA VAL A 102 -24.54 -8.83 1.53
C VAL A 102 -24.64 -10.26 1.06
N SER A 103 -25.46 -11.09 1.73
CA SER A 103 -25.59 -12.52 1.39
C SER A 103 -25.78 -12.71 -0.12
N PRO A 104 -24.88 -13.45 -0.82
CA PRO A 104 -23.87 -14.38 -0.30
C PRO A 104 -22.43 -13.83 -0.16
N GLU A 105 -22.18 -12.55 -0.45
CA GLU A 105 -20.84 -11.94 -0.40
C GLU A 105 -20.40 -11.59 1.04
N PRO A 106 -19.17 -11.96 1.46
CA PRO A 106 -18.59 -11.51 2.73
C PRO A 106 -18.26 -10.02 2.72
N ALA A 107 -18.08 -9.44 3.90
CA ALA A 107 -17.60 -8.06 4.04
C ALA A 107 -16.20 -7.95 3.42
N LYS A 108 -15.90 -6.83 2.76
CA LYS A 108 -14.62 -6.61 2.06
C LYS A 108 -14.12 -5.19 2.19
N ALA A 109 -12.80 -5.02 2.25
CA ALA A 109 -12.14 -3.72 2.13
C ALA A 109 -11.64 -3.51 0.68
N ILE A 110 -11.75 -2.29 0.17
CA ILE A 110 -11.45 -1.93 -1.23
C ILE A 110 -10.49 -0.73 -1.27
N CYS A 111 -9.38 -0.80 -2.03
CA CYS A 111 -8.54 0.38 -2.31
C CYS A 111 -9.17 1.20 -3.45
N PRO A 112 -9.22 2.54 -3.34
CA PRO A 112 -9.86 3.41 -4.33
C PRO A 112 -9.24 3.36 -5.72
N PHE A 113 -7.95 3.04 -5.83
CA PHE A 113 -7.22 3.00 -7.11
C PHE A 113 -6.74 1.60 -7.51
N GLY A 114 -7.05 0.58 -6.70
CA GLY A 114 -6.58 -0.79 -6.92
C GLY A 114 -5.03 -0.91 -6.89
N PRO A 115 -4.50 -2.08 -6.52
CA PRO A 115 -3.13 -2.43 -6.84
C PRO A 115 -3.00 -2.96 -8.28
N ASP A 116 -4.03 -3.62 -8.86
CA ASP A 116 -4.00 -4.24 -10.20
C ASP A 116 -5.33 -4.67 -10.86
N GLY A 117 -6.51 -4.51 -10.23
CA GLY A 117 -7.78 -4.84 -10.90
C GLY A 117 -8.91 -5.38 -10.02
N ASP A 118 -8.62 -5.93 -8.83
CA ASP A 118 -9.66 -6.21 -7.84
C ASP A 118 -9.31 -5.69 -6.45
N GLY A 119 -8.06 -5.76 -5.98
CA GLY A 119 -7.58 -5.00 -4.82
C GLY A 119 -8.48 -5.10 -3.58
N THR A 120 -9.20 -6.21 -3.46
CA THR A 120 -10.19 -6.46 -2.43
C THR A 120 -9.69 -7.57 -1.54
N LEU A 121 -9.82 -7.41 -0.23
CA LEU A 121 -9.67 -8.52 0.71
C LEU A 121 -10.99 -8.70 1.44
N ALA A 122 -11.58 -9.88 1.32
CA ALA A 122 -12.78 -10.25 2.08
C ALA A 122 -12.41 -10.71 3.49
N THR A 123 -13.33 -10.53 4.45
CA THR A 123 -13.21 -11.08 5.81
C THR A 123 -13.17 -12.60 5.85
N HIS A 124 -13.68 -13.28 4.81
CA HIS A 124 -13.65 -14.74 4.68
C HIS A 124 -12.35 -15.28 4.05
N ASP A 125 -11.53 -14.44 3.41
CA ASP A 125 -10.21 -14.85 2.87
C ASP A 125 -9.11 -14.88 3.95
N TRP A 126 -9.47 -14.66 5.21
CA TRP A 126 -8.58 -14.74 6.36
C TRP A 126 -8.62 -16.15 6.98
N PRO A 127 -7.47 -16.78 7.33
CA PRO A 127 -7.44 -18.07 8.02
C PRO A 127 -8.04 -18.04 9.43
#